data_AF-A0A6B3FLS3-F1
#
_entry.id   AF-A0A6B3FLS3-F1
#
_cell.length_a   1.000
_cell.length_b   1.000
_cell.length_c   1.000
_cell.angle_alpha   90.00
_cell.angle_beta   90.00
_cell.angle_gamma   90.00
#
_symmetry.space_group_name_H-M   'P 1'
#
loop_
_entity.id
_entity.type
_entity.pdbx_description
1 polymer ?
#
loop_
_entity_poly.entity_id
_entity_poly.type
_entity_poly.pdbx_seq_one_letter_code
_entity_poly.pdbx_strand_id
1 'polypeptide(L)'
;TLAEADLSGLDPRLKDVDLILASDVDNPLTGPKGAPEVYGRQKGASEEDIAVLDAALTHYASILGPETADLPGAGAAGGIGYGALVALGARFRPGIEVMLDVLGFAPALARATLVVTGEGSLDEQTLHGKAPAGVAA
;
A
#
# COMPACT_ATOMS: atom_id res chain seq x y z
N THR A 1 13.49 -19.95 -12.21
CA THR A 1 12.29 -19.69 -11.39
C THR A 1 12.72 -19.49 -9.96
N LEU A 2 12.01 -18.62 -9.22
CA LEU A 2 12.23 -18.47 -7.79
C LEU A 2 11.84 -19.79 -7.09
N ALA A 3 12.63 -20.26 -6.13
CA ALA A 3 12.41 -21.55 -5.46
C ALA A 3 12.29 -21.41 -3.94
N GLU A 4 13.03 -20.49 -3.34
CA GLU A 4 13.10 -20.27 -1.91
C GLU A 4 13.40 -18.80 -1.62
N ALA A 5 12.98 -18.33 -0.44
CA ALA A 5 13.36 -17.04 0.10
C ALA A 5 13.85 -17.22 1.55
N ASP A 6 15.09 -16.80 1.82
CA ASP A 6 15.68 -16.82 3.16
C ASP A 6 15.65 -15.40 3.76
N LEU A 7 14.87 -15.24 4.82
CA LEU A 7 14.74 -13.97 5.55
C LEU A 7 15.68 -13.88 6.77
N SER A 8 16.53 -14.89 7.02
CA SER A 8 17.43 -14.92 8.18
C SER A 8 18.46 -13.79 8.18
N GLY A 9 18.78 -13.25 7.01
CA GLY A 9 19.69 -12.12 6.82
C GLY A 9 19.07 -10.73 7.02
N LEU A 10 17.76 -10.63 7.34
CA LEU A 10 17.14 -9.35 7.64
C LEU A 10 17.75 -8.71 8.89
N ASP A 11 17.86 -7.38 8.87
CA ASP A 11 18.40 -6.63 9.99
C ASP A 11 17.53 -6.87 11.24
N PRO A 12 18.09 -7.41 12.34
CA PRO A 12 17.31 -7.75 13.52
C PRO A 12 16.63 -6.53 14.16
N ARG A 13 17.15 -5.32 13.94
CA ARG A 13 16.57 -4.07 14.45
C ARG A 13 15.19 -3.78 13.86
N LEU A 14 14.85 -4.35 12.72
CA LEU A 14 13.52 -4.20 12.11
C LEU A 14 12.41 -4.76 13.01
N LYS A 15 12.71 -5.72 13.89
CA LYS A 15 11.76 -6.27 14.87
C LYS A 15 11.39 -5.27 15.96
N ASP A 16 12.24 -4.27 16.18
CA ASP A 16 12.07 -3.25 17.22
C ASP A 16 11.48 -1.94 16.64
N VAL A 17 11.10 -1.93 15.36
CA VAL A 17 10.55 -0.75 14.67
C VAL A 17 9.10 -0.99 14.30
N ASP A 18 8.23 -0.07 14.70
CA ASP A 18 6.87 0.01 14.16
C ASP A 18 6.91 0.54 12.72
N LEU A 19 6.89 -0.38 11.77
CA LEU A 19 6.84 -0.05 10.35
C LEU A 19 5.39 0.14 9.88
N ILE A 20 5.13 1.31 9.30
CA ILE A 20 3.82 1.65 8.73
C ILE A 20 3.95 1.72 7.21
N LEU A 21 3.20 0.87 6.51
CA LEU A 21 2.97 1.01 5.08
C LEU A 21 1.87 2.04 4.87
N ALA A 22 2.26 3.31 4.77
CA ALA A 22 1.36 4.41 4.45
C ALA A 22 1.07 4.40 2.94
N SER A 23 -0.16 4.11 2.55
CA SER A 23 -0.53 4.06 1.14
C SER A 23 -1.98 4.47 0.91
N ASP A 24 -2.22 5.12 -0.23
CA ASP A 24 -3.56 5.52 -0.69
C ASP A 24 -4.15 4.52 -1.69
N VAL A 25 -3.50 3.37 -1.85
CA VAL A 25 -3.98 2.26 -2.69
C VAL A 25 -4.13 1.01 -1.84
N ASP A 26 -5.28 0.34 -1.98
CA ASP A 26 -5.63 -0.87 -1.23
C ASP A 26 -5.55 -2.15 -2.08
N ASN A 27 -5.13 -2.03 -3.34
CA ASN A 27 -5.01 -3.13 -4.29
C ASN A 27 -4.20 -4.31 -3.73
N PRO A 28 -4.66 -5.56 -3.91
CA PRO A 28 -3.89 -6.75 -3.57
C PRO A 28 -2.67 -6.90 -4.49
N LEU A 29 -1.81 -7.87 -4.21
CA LEU A 29 -0.61 -8.12 -5.01
C LEU A 29 -0.95 -8.57 -6.44
N THR A 30 -1.90 -9.50 -6.60
CA THR A 30 -2.22 -10.18 -7.86
C THR A 30 -3.72 -10.25 -8.15
N GLY A 31 -4.07 -10.79 -9.31
CA GLY A 31 -5.45 -10.98 -9.76
C GLY A 31 -6.05 -9.74 -10.47
N PRO A 32 -7.38 -9.73 -10.70
CA PRO A 32 -8.04 -8.69 -11.51
C PRO A 32 -7.94 -7.27 -10.96
N LYS A 33 -7.66 -7.13 -9.66
CA LYS A 33 -7.39 -5.85 -8.98
C LYS A 33 -5.94 -5.73 -8.52
N GLY A 34 -5.09 -6.67 -8.92
CA GLY A 34 -3.70 -6.77 -8.51
C GLY A 34 -2.80 -5.71 -9.15
N ALA A 35 -1.56 -5.65 -8.68
CA ALA A 35 -0.61 -4.64 -9.14
C ALA A 35 -0.33 -4.68 -10.65
N PRO A 36 -0.14 -5.86 -11.29
CA PRO A 36 0.08 -5.92 -12.73
C PRO A 36 -1.13 -5.45 -13.54
N GLU A 37 -2.33 -5.92 -13.20
CA GLU A 37 -3.55 -5.61 -13.95
C GLU A 37 -3.89 -4.10 -13.88
N VAL A 38 -3.78 -3.52 -12.68
CA VAL A 38 -4.18 -2.13 -12.44
C VAL A 38 -3.11 -1.13 -12.88
N TYR A 39 -1.82 -1.45 -12.67
CA TYR A 39 -0.74 -0.48 -12.85
C TYR A 39 0.26 -0.84 -13.95
N GLY A 40 0.20 -2.04 -14.54
CA GLY A 40 1.15 -2.49 -15.55
C GLY A 40 1.11 -1.62 -16.80
N ARG A 41 -0.09 -1.36 -17.36
CA ARG A 41 -0.27 -0.60 -18.61
C ARG A 41 0.34 0.79 -18.55
N GLN A 42 0.07 1.54 -17.48
CA GLN A 42 0.63 2.89 -17.28
C GLN A 42 2.15 2.89 -17.06
N LYS A 43 2.74 1.74 -16.70
CA LYS A 43 4.19 1.53 -16.56
C LYS A 43 4.82 0.95 -17.82
N GLY A 44 4.06 0.79 -18.90
CA GLY A 44 4.54 0.31 -20.20
C GLY A 44 4.53 -1.21 -20.38
N ALA A 45 3.88 -1.97 -19.49
CA ALA A 45 3.72 -3.41 -19.66
C ALA A 45 2.66 -3.72 -20.73
N SER A 46 2.96 -4.66 -21.62
CA SER A 46 1.98 -5.24 -22.55
C SER A 46 1.03 -6.19 -21.82
N GLU A 47 -0.06 -6.62 -22.49
CA GLU A 47 -0.96 -7.63 -21.93
C GLU A 47 -0.25 -8.97 -21.63
N GLU A 48 0.73 -9.34 -22.46
CA GLU A 48 1.57 -10.52 -22.23
C GLU A 48 2.45 -10.33 -20.99
N ASP A 49 3.08 -9.16 -20.84
CA ASP A 49 3.88 -8.84 -19.64
C ASP A 49 3.01 -8.87 -18.39
N ILE A 50 1.79 -8.33 -18.44
CA ILE A 50 0.85 -8.32 -17.31
C ILE A 50 0.53 -9.76 -16.86
N ALA A 51 0.22 -10.65 -17.80
CA ALA A 51 -0.06 -12.06 -17.49
C ALA A 51 1.17 -12.77 -16.88
N VAL A 52 2.37 -12.50 -17.41
CA VAL A 52 3.62 -13.06 -16.90
C VAL A 52 3.92 -12.52 -15.50
N LEU A 53 3.76 -11.22 -15.28
CA LEU A 53 4.01 -10.56 -14.00
C LEU A 53 3.03 -11.05 -12.92
N ASP A 54 1.75 -11.18 -13.24
CA ASP A 54 0.74 -11.66 -12.29
C ASP A 54 1.00 -13.11 -11.87
N ALA A 55 1.34 -13.99 -12.83
CA ALA A 55 1.75 -15.36 -12.54
C ALA A 55 3.05 -15.41 -11.71
N ALA A 56 4.04 -14.57 -12.03
CA ALA A 56 5.30 -14.51 -11.31
C ALA A 56 5.13 -14.01 -9.87
N LEU A 57 4.28 -12.99 -9.65
CA LEU A 57 3.97 -12.48 -8.32
C LEU A 57 3.12 -13.45 -7.51
N THR A 58 2.23 -14.20 -8.15
CA THR A 58 1.45 -15.27 -7.50
C THR A 58 2.38 -16.38 -7.02
N HIS A 59 3.37 -16.75 -7.84
CA HIS A 59 4.41 -17.70 -7.44
C HIS A 59 5.34 -17.16 -6.36
N TYR A 60 5.67 -15.87 -6.41
CA TYR A 60 6.43 -15.21 -5.35
C TYR A 60 5.68 -15.23 -4.02
N ALA A 61 4.37 -14.97 -4.04
CA ALA A 61 3.53 -15.00 -2.85
C ALA A 61 3.42 -16.41 -2.24
N SER A 62 3.30 -17.44 -3.08
CA SER A 62 3.20 -18.83 -2.62
C SER A 62 4.45 -19.30 -1.85
N ILE A 63 5.61 -18.68 -2.08
CA ILE A 63 6.86 -19.00 -1.39
C ILE A 63 6.97 -18.25 -0.05
N LEU A 64 6.55 -16.99 0.00
CA LEU A 64 6.79 -16.12 1.17
C LEU A 64 5.63 -16.04 2.17
N GLY A 65 4.38 -16.21 1.73
CA GLY A 65 3.21 -15.95 2.57
C GLY A 65 1.99 -15.59 1.72
N PRO A 66 1.26 -16.59 1.17
CA PRO A 66 0.15 -16.34 0.24
C PRO A 66 -0.98 -15.51 0.86
N GLU A 67 -1.21 -15.64 2.17
CA GLU A 67 -2.23 -14.88 2.91
C GLU A 67 -1.95 -13.38 2.94
N THR A 68 -0.70 -12.96 2.76
CA THR A 68 -0.33 -11.54 2.76
C THR A 68 -0.58 -10.89 1.39
N ALA A 69 -0.73 -11.68 0.33
CA ALA A 69 -0.94 -11.18 -1.03
C ALA A 69 -2.29 -10.48 -1.21
N ASP A 70 -3.30 -10.87 -0.43
CA ASP A 70 -4.65 -10.31 -0.48
C ASP A 70 -4.84 -9.13 0.50
N LEU A 71 -3.84 -8.79 1.30
CA LEU A 71 -3.94 -7.69 2.26
C LEU A 71 -3.98 -6.33 1.54
N PRO A 72 -4.71 -5.34 2.11
CA PRO A 72 -4.72 -3.98 1.59
C PRO A 72 -3.31 -3.41 1.42
N GLY A 73 -3.04 -2.86 0.23
CA GLY A 73 -1.77 -2.25 -0.11
C GLY A 73 -0.66 -3.24 -0.46
N ALA A 74 -0.93 -4.56 -0.49
CA ALA A 74 0.05 -5.55 -0.95
C ALA A 74 0.54 -5.27 -2.38
N GLY A 75 -0.34 -4.76 -3.26
CA GLY A 75 0.01 -4.35 -4.61
C GLY A 75 0.73 -3.01 -4.74
N ALA A 76 0.85 -2.25 -3.64
CA ALA A 76 1.41 -0.91 -3.66
C ALA A 76 2.83 -0.89 -4.26
N ALA A 77 3.07 0.10 -5.11
CA ALA A 77 4.33 0.31 -5.83
C ALA A 77 4.84 -0.94 -6.58
N GLY A 78 3.93 -1.80 -7.09
CA GLY A 78 4.31 -2.99 -7.86
C GLY A 78 4.75 -4.17 -6.99
N GLY A 79 4.20 -4.29 -5.77
CA GLY A 79 4.50 -5.39 -4.85
C GLY A 79 5.54 -5.08 -3.78
N ILE A 80 6.04 -3.84 -3.72
CA ILE A 80 6.85 -3.38 -2.59
C ILE A 80 6.03 -3.41 -1.30
N GLY A 81 4.74 -3.05 -1.38
CA GLY A 81 3.80 -3.16 -0.26
C GLY A 81 3.74 -4.58 0.32
N TYR A 82 3.57 -5.59 -0.54
CA TYR A 82 3.61 -6.99 -0.13
C TYR A 82 4.92 -7.35 0.58
N GLY A 83 6.07 -6.93 0.04
CA GLY A 83 7.37 -7.13 0.69
C GLY A 83 7.45 -6.51 2.08
N ALA A 84 6.94 -5.29 2.25
CA ALA A 84 6.88 -4.62 3.54
C ALA A 84 5.98 -5.36 4.54
N LEU A 85 4.82 -5.85 4.09
CA LEU A 85 3.89 -6.60 4.92
C LEU A 85 4.45 -7.97 5.31
N VAL A 86 4.89 -8.78 4.34
CA VAL A 86 5.27 -10.19 4.56
C VAL A 86 6.65 -10.35 5.19
N ALA A 87 7.63 -9.52 4.79
CA ALA A 87 9.01 -9.71 5.21
C ALA A 87 9.43 -8.76 6.32
N LEU A 88 8.88 -7.53 6.36
CA LEU A 88 9.28 -6.52 7.33
C LEU A 88 8.28 -6.37 8.49
N GLY A 89 7.14 -7.07 8.45
CA GLY A 89 6.10 -6.99 9.49
C GLY A 89 5.42 -5.62 9.55
N ALA A 90 5.41 -4.87 8.44
CA ALA A 90 4.74 -3.58 8.38
C ALA A 90 3.23 -3.72 8.55
N ARG A 91 2.57 -2.69 9.06
CA ARG A 91 1.11 -2.57 9.10
C ARG A 91 0.64 -1.56 8.06
N PHE A 92 -0.32 -1.94 7.23
CA PHE A 92 -0.98 -1.00 6.32
C PHE A 92 -1.77 0.05 7.09
N ARG A 93 -1.65 1.31 6.66
CA ARG A 93 -2.56 2.40 7.06
C ARG A 93 -2.81 3.34 5.87
N PRO A 94 -4.01 3.90 5.74
CA PRO A 94 -4.26 4.98 4.77
C PRO A 94 -3.26 6.13 4.96
N GLY A 95 -2.70 6.64 3.87
CA GLY A 95 -1.66 7.67 3.93
C GLY A 95 -2.13 8.94 4.66
N ILE A 96 -3.38 9.35 4.42
CA ILE A 96 -3.96 10.52 5.09
C ILE A 96 -4.00 10.38 6.60
N GLU A 97 -4.41 9.22 7.14
CA GLU A 97 -4.49 9.03 8.59
C GLU A 97 -3.12 9.16 9.25
N VAL A 98 -2.09 8.58 8.61
CA VAL A 98 -0.71 8.68 9.08
C VAL A 98 -0.27 10.14 9.11
N MET A 99 -0.60 10.91 8.06
CA MET A 99 -0.26 12.34 8.01
C MET A 99 -1.01 13.16 9.06
N LEU A 100 -2.29 12.90 9.30
CA LEU A 100 -3.07 13.60 10.32
C LEU A 100 -2.52 13.34 11.74
N ASP A 101 -2.08 12.11 12.02
CA ASP A 101 -1.41 11.77 13.29
C ASP A 101 -0.07 12.51 13.44
N VAL A 102 0.79 12.43 12.42
CA VAL A 102 2.12 13.07 12.43
C VAL A 102 2.01 14.58 12.59
N LEU A 103 1.00 15.20 11.99
CA LEU A 103 0.76 16.64 12.07
C LEU A 103 0.06 17.07 13.37
N GLY A 104 -0.35 16.12 14.22
CA GLY A 104 -1.12 16.42 15.42
C GLY A 104 -2.45 17.10 15.09
N PHE A 105 -3.12 16.64 14.03
CA PHE A 105 -4.31 17.29 13.50
C PHE A 105 -5.47 17.26 14.50
N ALA A 106 -5.75 16.13 15.15
CA ALA A 106 -6.90 16.02 16.05
C ALA A 106 -6.87 17.04 17.23
N PRO A 107 -5.73 17.25 17.94
CA PRO A 107 -5.62 18.32 18.92
C PRO A 107 -5.77 19.74 18.34
N ALA A 108 -5.35 19.97 17.10
CA ALA A 108 -5.51 21.26 16.43
C ALA A 108 -6.98 21.51 16.05
N LEU A 109 -7.65 20.50 15.51
CA LEU A 109 -9.06 20.51 15.14
C LEU A 109 -9.96 20.82 16.35
N ALA A 110 -9.67 20.23 17.51
CA ALA A 110 -10.43 20.46 18.74
C ALA A 110 -10.46 21.94 19.20
N ARG A 111 -9.54 22.77 18.70
CA ARG A 111 -9.44 24.22 19.01
C ARG A 111 -9.90 25.10 17.84
N ALA A 112 -10.25 24.51 16.71
CA ALA A 112 -10.59 25.23 15.49
C ALA A 112 -12.08 25.58 15.46
N THR A 113 -12.39 26.82 15.07
CA THR A 113 -13.76 27.26 14.78
C THR A 113 -14.13 27.01 13.31
N LEU A 114 -13.14 26.92 12.43
CA LEU A 114 -13.30 26.70 10.99
C LEU A 114 -12.09 25.91 10.47
N VAL A 115 -12.36 24.94 9.60
CA VAL A 115 -11.35 24.20 8.84
C VAL A 115 -11.57 24.45 7.36
N VAL A 116 -10.49 24.75 6.64
CA VAL A 116 -10.48 24.89 5.19
C VAL A 116 -9.47 23.89 4.64
N THR A 117 -9.90 23.07 3.67
CA THR A 117 -9.07 22.04 3.04
C THR A 117 -9.37 21.99 1.53
N GLY A 118 -8.58 21.26 0.77
CA GLY A 118 -8.75 21.07 -0.66
C GLY A 118 -7.63 20.25 -1.29
N GLU A 119 -7.80 19.94 -2.56
CA GLU A 119 -6.78 19.25 -3.37
C GLU A 119 -6.83 19.76 -4.83
N GLY A 120 -5.86 19.38 -5.65
CA GLY A 120 -5.76 19.86 -7.03
C GLY A 120 -6.91 19.43 -7.95
N SER A 121 -7.55 18.29 -7.66
CA SER A 121 -8.74 17.82 -8.36
C SER A 121 -9.61 17.00 -7.41
N LEU A 122 -10.86 17.44 -7.23
CA LEU A 122 -11.87 16.69 -6.48
C LEU A 122 -12.53 15.69 -7.43
N ASP A 123 -12.23 14.40 -7.26
CA ASP A 123 -12.73 13.31 -8.09
C ASP A 123 -13.27 12.17 -7.23
N GLU A 124 -13.71 11.08 -7.86
CA GLU A 124 -14.23 9.92 -7.13
C GLU A 124 -13.17 9.32 -6.20
N GLN A 125 -11.87 9.46 -6.48
CA GLN A 125 -10.81 9.00 -5.59
C GLN A 125 -10.70 9.85 -4.33
N THR A 126 -11.18 11.10 -4.34
CA THR A 126 -11.24 11.93 -3.13
C THR A 126 -12.00 11.24 -2.01
N LEU A 127 -13.17 10.66 -2.35
CA LEU A 127 -14.04 9.95 -1.40
C LEU A 127 -13.41 8.65 -0.87
N HIS A 128 -12.37 8.14 -1.54
CA HIS A 128 -11.63 6.94 -1.16
C HIS A 128 -10.45 7.24 -0.22
N GLY A 129 -10.57 8.27 0.61
CA GLY A 129 -9.61 8.53 1.69
C GLY A 129 -8.43 9.44 1.30
N LYS A 130 -8.60 10.34 0.32
CA LYS A 130 -7.62 11.41 0.09
C LYS A 130 -7.81 12.57 1.07
N ALA A 131 -6.90 13.54 1.01
CA ALA A 131 -6.73 14.57 2.03
C ALA A 131 -8.02 15.34 2.40
N PRO A 132 -8.87 15.81 1.46
CA PRO A 132 -10.09 16.52 1.85
C PRO A 132 -11.09 15.65 2.60
N ALA A 133 -11.28 14.39 2.18
CA ALA A 133 -12.18 13.46 2.84
C ALA A 133 -11.67 13.09 4.23
N GLY A 134 -10.37 12.80 4.37
CA GLY A 134 -9.77 12.48 5.67
C GLY A 134 -9.78 13.65 6.66
N VAL A 135 -9.67 14.89 6.18
CA VAL A 135 -9.83 16.10 7.03
C VAL A 135 -11.27 16.31 7.48
N ALA A 136 -12.26 15.87 6.68
CA ALA A 136 -13.68 16.06 6.96
C ALA A 136 -14.35 14.90 7.74
N ALA A 137 -13.72 13.73 7.80
CA ALA A 137 -14.17 12.54 8.52
C ALA A 137 -14.01 12.69 10.04
#